data_AF-A0A6X8TZV8-F1
#
_entry.id   AF-A0A6X8TZV8-F1
#
_cell.length_a   1.000
_cell.length_b   1.000
_cell.length_c   1.000
_cell.angle_alpha   90.00
_cell.angle_beta   90.00
_cell.angle_gamma   90.00
#
_symmetry.space_group_name_H-M   'P 1'
#
loop_
_entity.id
_entity.type
_entity.pdbx_description
1 polymer ?
#
loop_
_entity_poly.entity_id
_entity_poly.type
_entity_poly.pdbx_seq_one_letter_code
_entity_poly.pdbx_strand_id
1 'polypeptide(L)'
;MTKLDKGTVIAAALELLNEVGMDSLTTRKLAERLKVQQPALYWHFQNKRALLDALAEAMLAERHTRSLPEENEDWRVFLKENALSFRTALLSYRDGARIHAGTRPTEPNFGTAETQIRFLCAEGFCPKRAVWALRAVSHYVVGSVLEQQASDADERVPDRPDVSEQAPSSFLHDLFHELETDGMDAAFNFGLDSLIAGFERLRSSTTD
;
A
#
# COMPACT_ATOMS: atom_id res chain seq x y z
N MET A 1 22.71 -29.83 2.67
CA MET A 1 21.63 -28.96 3.16
C MET A 1 21.92 -27.55 2.68
N THR A 2 21.21 -27.10 1.66
CA THR A 2 21.33 -25.72 1.15
C THR A 2 20.90 -24.78 2.27
N LYS A 3 21.74 -23.79 2.61
CA LYS A 3 21.46 -22.83 3.66
C LYS A 3 20.20 -22.05 3.25
N LEU A 4 19.17 -22.07 4.09
CA LEU A 4 17.95 -21.29 3.87
C LEU A 4 18.33 -19.80 3.86
N ASP A 5 18.22 -19.14 2.72
CA ASP A 5 18.49 -17.71 2.59
C ASP A 5 17.23 -16.88 2.90
N LYS A 6 17.44 -15.61 3.27
CA LYS A 6 16.36 -14.71 3.69
C LYS A 6 15.34 -14.46 2.56
N GLY A 7 15.80 -14.39 1.31
CA GLY A 7 14.96 -14.15 0.14
C GLY A 7 13.99 -15.30 -0.10
N THR A 8 14.47 -16.54 -0.04
CA THR A 8 13.62 -17.75 -0.13
C THR A 8 12.54 -17.77 0.95
N VAL A 9 12.86 -17.37 2.18
CA VAL A 9 11.86 -17.32 3.26
C VAL A 9 10.79 -16.26 2.99
N ILE A 10 11.19 -15.08 2.51
CA ILE A 10 10.28 -13.98 2.18
C ILE A 10 9.35 -14.38 1.02
N ALA A 11 9.88 -14.96 -0.06
CA ALA A 11 9.09 -15.40 -1.20
C ALA A 11 8.01 -16.42 -0.78
N ALA A 12 8.41 -17.46 -0.04
CA ALA A 12 7.46 -18.46 0.46
C ALA A 12 6.42 -17.88 1.43
N ALA A 13 6.79 -16.83 2.19
CA ALA A 13 5.88 -16.15 3.09
C ALA A 13 4.88 -15.24 2.35
N LEU A 14 5.27 -14.60 1.23
CA LEU A 14 4.37 -13.85 0.35
C LEU A 14 3.37 -14.78 -0.34
N GLU A 15 3.82 -15.94 -0.84
CA GLU A 15 2.92 -16.97 -1.38
C GLU A 15 1.90 -17.44 -0.33
N LEU A 16 2.40 -17.81 0.85
CA LEU A 16 1.56 -18.25 1.95
C LEU A 16 0.57 -17.18 2.42
N LEU A 17 1.00 -15.90 2.42
CA LEU A 17 0.13 -14.77 2.74
C LEU A 17 -1.08 -14.69 1.80
N ASN A 18 -0.87 -14.84 0.49
CA ASN A 18 -1.98 -14.80 -0.47
C ASN A 18 -2.96 -15.96 -0.27
N GLU A 19 -2.47 -17.13 0.13
CA GLU A 19 -3.32 -18.28 0.39
C GLU A 19 -4.15 -18.13 1.69
N VAL A 20 -3.52 -17.75 2.80
CA VAL A 20 -4.16 -17.86 4.13
C VAL A 20 -4.49 -16.52 4.77
N GLY A 21 -3.91 -15.42 4.32
CA GLY A 21 -4.03 -14.10 4.92
C GLY A 21 -3.15 -13.89 6.17
N MET A 22 -3.04 -12.64 6.60
CA MET A 22 -2.14 -12.16 7.65
C MET A 22 -2.41 -12.82 9.01
N ASP A 23 -3.66 -13.00 9.40
CA ASP A 23 -4.02 -13.57 10.70
C ASP A 23 -3.60 -15.05 10.79
N SER A 24 -3.78 -15.79 9.69
CA SER A 24 -3.42 -17.21 9.60
C SER A 24 -1.94 -17.46 9.26
N LEU A 25 -1.19 -16.43 8.87
CA LEU A 25 0.25 -16.53 8.61
C LEU A 25 1.01 -16.69 9.93
N THR A 26 1.66 -17.84 10.11
CA THR A 26 2.45 -18.16 11.32
C THR A 26 3.81 -18.74 10.95
N THR A 27 4.81 -18.56 11.82
CA THR A 27 6.15 -19.15 11.65
C THR A 27 6.09 -20.68 11.56
N ARG A 28 5.11 -21.32 12.22
CA ARG A 28 4.86 -22.76 12.10
C ARG A 28 4.46 -23.17 10.69
N LYS A 29 3.42 -22.54 10.12
CA LYS A 29 2.97 -22.83 8.75
C LYS A 29 4.05 -22.53 7.72
N LEU A 30 4.81 -21.46 7.93
CA LEU A 30 5.94 -21.10 7.06
C LEU A 30 7.06 -22.15 7.12
N ALA A 31 7.40 -22.66 8.30
CA ALA A 31 8.41 -23.71 8.45
C ALA A 31 7.97 -25.01 7.75
N GLU A 32 6.69 -25.37 7.88
CA GLU A 32 6.09 -26.51 7.20
C GLU A 32 6.13 -26.36 5.67
N ARG A 33 5.75 -25.18 5.14
CA ARG A 33 5.85 -24.85 3.71
C ARG A 33 7.27 -25.04 3.18
N LEU A 34 8.25 -24.53 3.92
CA LEU A 34 9.66 -24.60 3.57
C LEU A 34 10.31 -25.96 3.87
N LYS A 35 9.57 -26.90 4.49
CA LYS A 35 10.07 -28.20 4.95
C LYS A 35 11.31 -28.08 5.85
N VAL A 36 11.32 -27.07 6.73
CA VAL A 36 12.39 -26.81 7.70
C VAL A 36 11.85 -26.82 9.13
N GLN A 37 12.76 -26.88 10.10
CA GLN A 37 12.39 -26.72 11.51
C GLN A 37 12.26 -25.23 11.85
N GLN A 38 11.31 -24.86 12.72
CA GLN A 38 11.09 -23.45 13.13
C GLN A 38 12.35 -22.71 13.60
N PRO A 39 13.31 -23.32 14.34
CA PRO A 39 14.57 -22.68 14.68
C PRO A 39 15.34 -22.08 13.49
N ALA A 40 15.20 -22.65 12.28
CA ALA A 40 15.83 -22.11 11.08
C ALA A 40 15.25 -20.74 10.66
N LEU A 41 13.98 -20.46 10.99
CA LEU A 41 13.33 -19.18 10.70
C LEU A 41 13.72 -18.09 11.70
N TYR A 42 13.94 -18.45 12.98
CA TYR A 42 14.32 -17.48 14.01
C TYR A 42 15.68 -16.83 13.75
N TRP A 43 16.56 -17.48 12.99
CA TRP A 43 17.80 -16.87 12.50
C TRP A 43 17.58 -15.68 11.56
N HIS A 44 16.44 -15.66 10.84
CA HIS A 44 16.09 -14.60 9.91
C HIS A 44 15.12 -13.59 10.51
N PHE A 45 14.15 -14.08 11.30
CA PHE A 45 13.07 -13.26 11.85
C PHE A 45 12.80 -13.65 13.31
N GLN A 46 13.14 -12.76 14.23
CA GLN A 46 13.01 -13.02 15.67
C GLN A 46 11.55 -13.20 16.12
N ASN A 47 10.59 -12.62 15.41
CA ASN A 47 9.17 -12.70 15.74
C ASN A 47 8.30 -12.44 14.49
N LYS A 48 6.97 -12.62 14.63
CA LYS A 48 6.00 -12.38 13.55
C LYS A 48 6.06 -10.93 13.04
N ARG A 49 6.29 -9.94 13.90
CA ARG A 49 6.36 -8.54 13.47
C ARG A 49 7.55 -8.29 12.54
N ALA A 50 8.73 -8.81 12.88
CA ALA A 50 9.92 -8.71 12.03
C ALA A 50 9.73 -9.37 10.66
N LEU A 51 8.99 -10.49 10.61
CA LEU A 51 8.59 -11.09 9.33
C LEU A 51 7.67 -10.15 8.55
N LEU A 52 6.61 -9.62 9.18
CA LEU A 52 5.66 -8.73 8.52
C LEU A 52 6.32 -7.44 8.00
N ASP A 53 7.26 -6.85 8.76
CA ASP A 53 8.03 -5.69 8.31
C ASP A 53 8.86 -6.03 7.05
N ALA A 54 9.48 -7.21 7.02
CA ALA A 54 10.22 -7.67 5.83
C ALA A 54 9.31 -7.98 4.64
N LEU A 55 8.08 -8.46 4.87
CA LEU A 55 7.09 -8.65 3.82
C LEU A 55 6.65 -7.30 3.24
N ALA A 56 6.38 -6.31 4.08
CA ALA A 56 6.01 -4.97 3.62
C ALA A 56 7.09 -4.38 2.70
N GLU A 57 8.37 -4.51 3.07
CA GLU A 57 9.49 -4.07 2.24
C GLU A 57 9.58 -4.86 0.93
N ALA A 58 9.40 -6.18 0.99
CA ALA A 58 9.45 -7.05 -0.19
C ALA A 58 8.33 -6.76 -1.19
N MET A 59 7.10 -6.50 -0.73
CA MET A 59 5.97 -6.13 -1.60
C MET A 59 6.29 -4.88 -2.42
N LEU A 60 6.90 -3.87 -1.78
CA LEU A 60 7.30 -2.64 -2.46
C LEU A 60 8.47 -2.88 -3.41
N ALA A 61 9.49 -3.63 -2.99
CA ALA A 61 10.60 -3.97 -3.86
C ALA A 61 10.16 -4.75 -5.12
N GLU A 62 9.13 -5.58 -5.02
CA GLU A 62 8.65 -6.42 -6.12
C GLU A 62 7.63 -5.75 -7.05
N ARG A 63 6.85 -4.78 -6.54
CA ARG A 63 5.69 -4.21 -7.27
C ARG A 63 5.64 -2.68 -7.31
N HIS A 64 6.34 -1.97 -6.42
CA HIS A 64 6.37 -0.50 -6.43
C HIS A 64 7.46 0.02 -7.36
N THR A 65 7.14 0.06 -8.66
CA THR A 65 8.05 0.42 -9.76
C THR A 65 8.28 1.93 -9.92
N ARG A 66 7.40 2.80 -9.41
CA ARG A 66 7.51 4.27 -9.55
C ARG A 66 7.96 4.93 -8.25
N SER A 67 9.01 4.39 -7.63
CA SER A 67 9.52 4.86 -6.34
C SER A 67 10.43 6.10 -6.43
N LEU A 68 10.88 6.46 -7.62
CA LEU A 68 11.68 7.66 -7.89
C LEU A 68 11.09 8.42 -9.09
N PRO A 69 11.25 9.75 -9.14
CA PRO A 69 10.85 10.54 -10.30
C PRO A 69 11.72 10.19 -11.51
N GLU A 70 11.12 10.23 -12.69
CA GLU A 70 11.84 10.10 -13.96
C GLU A 70 12.54 11.42 -14.34
N GLU A 71 13.48 11.35 -15.28
CA GLU A 71 14.19 12.54 -15.76
C GLU A 71 13.20 13.52 -16.42
N ASN A 72 13.24 14.79 -16.00
CA ASN A 72 12.34 15.85 -16.47
C ASN A 72 10.84 15.60 -16.19
N GLU A 73 10.52 14.72 -15.24
CA GLU A 73 9.14 14.46 -14.84
C GLU A 73 8.56 15.61 -14.00
N ASP A 74 7.31 15.98 -14.29
CA ASP A 74 6.57 16.94 -13.48
C ASP A 74 6.21 16.33 -12.10
N TRP A 75 6.40 17.07 -11.01
CA TRP A 75 6.13 16.54 -9.66
C TRP A 75 4.69 16.06 -9.44
N ARG A 76 3.72 16.64 -10.14
CA ARG A 76 2.31 16.22 -10.07
C ARG A 76 2.13 14.85 -10.70
N VAL A 77 2.78 14.63 -11.85
CA VAL A 77 2.80 13.34 -12.54
C VAL A 77 3.52 12.31 -11.69
N PHE A 78 4.70 12.65 -11.15
CA PHE A 78 5.44 11.78 -10.25
C PHE A 78 4.59 11.33 -9.05
N LEU A 79 3.93 12.25 -8.33
CA LEU A 79 3.10 11.87 -7.17
C LEU A 79 1.93 10.97 -7.56
N LYS A 80 1.32 11.20 -8.73
CA LYS A 80 0.22 10.37 -9.24
C LYS A 80 0.70 8.95 -9.56
N GLU A 81 1.77 8.84 -10.35
CA GLU A 81 2.36 7.56 -10.76
C GLU A 81 2.94 6.80 -9.57
N ASN A 82 3.57 7.51 -8.63
CA ASN A 82 4.05 6.94 -7.38
C ASN A 82 2.90 6.33 -6.56
N ALA A 83 1.79 7.08 -6.40
CA ALA A 83 0.62 6.62 -5.66
C ALA A 83 -0.05 5.42 -6.32
N LEU A 84 -0.21 5.43 -7.65
CA LEU A 84 -0.79 4.32 -8.43
C LEU A 84 0.08 3.06 -8.34
N SER A 85 1.40 3.22 -8.46
CA SER A 85 2.35 2.12 -8.31
C SER A 85 2.34 1.55 -6.89
N PHE A 86 2.27 2.41 -5.87
CA PHE A 86 2.17 2.00 -4.48
C PHE A 86 0.83 1.28 -4.20
N ARG A 87 -0.29 1.79 -4.72
CA ARG A 87 -1.60 1.13 -4.65
C ARG A 87 -1.57 -0.27 -5.28
N THR A 88 -0.99 -0.38 -6.48
CA THR A 88 -0.81 -1.66 -7.18
C THR A 88 -0.02 -2.66 -6.33
N ALA A 89 1.05 -2.20 -5.69
CA ALA A 89 1.87 -3.05 -4.82
C ALA A 89 1.08 -3.59 -3.62
N LEU A 90 0.29 -2.75 -2.95
CA LEU A 90 -0.52 -3.18 -1.81
C LEU A 90 -1.67 -4.11 -2.21
N LEU A 91 -2.31 -3.87 -3.36
CA LEU A 91 -3.40 -4.71 -3.88
C LEU A 91 -2.91 -6.07 -4.39
N SER A 92 -1.62 -6.18 -4.77
CA SER A 92 -1.03 -7.42 -5.27
C SER A 92 -0.95 -8.54 -4.21
N TYR A 93 -1.11 -8.20 -2.93
CA TYR A 93 -1.01 -9.15 -1.83
C TYR A 93 -2.19 -9.02 -0.87
N ARG A 94 -2.74 -10.16 -0.45
CA ARG A 94 -3.80 -10.22 0.56
C ARG A 94 -3.32 -9.58 1.86
N ASP A 95 -4.17 -8.74 2.47
CA ASP A 95 -3.86 -7.94 3.65
C ASP A 95 -2.67 -6.96 3.46
N GLY A 96 -2.28 -6.64 2.22
CA GLY A 96 -1.12 -5.81 1.90
C GLY A 96 -1.13 -4.45 2.59
N ALA A 97 -2.29 -3.75 2.59
CA ALA A 97 -2.42 -2.48 3.29
C ALA A 97 -2.26 -2.64 4.82
N ARG A 98 -2.85 -3.70 5.40
CA ARG A 98 -2.78 -3.98 6.84
C ARG A 98 -1.38 -4.37 7.29
N ILE A 99 -0.61 -5.03 6.43
CA ILE A 99 0.81 -5.37 6.66
C ILE A 99 1.69 -4.11 6.57
N HIS A 100 1.45 -3.26 5.57
CA HIS A 100 2.17 -2.01 5.42
C HIS A 100 1.87 -1.01 6.55
N ALA A 101 0.65 -1.01 7.08
CA ALA A 101 0.22 -0.07 8.13
C ALA A 101 1.15 -0.12 9.37
N GLY A 102 1.62 1.05 9.77
CA GLY A 102 2.51 1.22 10.93
C GLY A 102 3.97 0.85 10.70
N THR A 103 4.34 0.40 9.49
CA THR A 103 5.76 0.26 9.12
C THR A 103 6.43 1.64 9.06
N ARG A 104 7.74 1.66 9.27
CA ARG A 104 8.56 2.87 9.11
C ARG A 104 9.63 2.58 8.06
N PRO A 105 10.10 3.60 7.32
CA PRO A 105 11.23 3.42 6.42
C PRO A 105 12.39 2.76 7.17
N THR A 106 12.88 1.66 6.62
CA THR A 106 14.10 0.97 7.04
C THR A 106 15.32 1.66 6.41
N GLU A 107 16.51 1.32 6.88
CA GLU A 107 17.77 1.92 6.40
C GLU A 107 17.93 1.88 4.85
N PRO A 108 17.55 0.80 4.14
CA PRO A 108 17.57 0.77 2.67
C PRO A 108 16.65 1.80 2.00
N ASN A 109 15.55 2.17 2.66
CA ASN A 109 14.52 3.04 2.11
C ASN A 109 14.73 4.53 2.41
N PHE A 110 15.67 4.88 3.31
CA PHE A 110 15.98 6.28 3.60
C PHE A 110 16.53 7.02 2.37
N GLY A 111 17.32 6.35 1.52
CA GLY A 111 17.85 6.97 0.29
C GLY A 111 16.75 7.37 -0.68
N THR A 112 15.77 6.49 -0.89
CA THR A 112 14.60 6.76 -1.74
C THR A 112 13.76 7.90 -1.17
N ALA A 113 13.40 7.82 0.12
CA ALA A 113 12.62 8.86 0.78
C ALA A 113 13.31 10.24 0.74
N GLU A 114 14.62 10.27 0.99
CA GLU A 114 15.43 11.49 0.93
C GLU A 114 15.45 12.08 -0.49
N THR A 115 15.56 11.23 -1.52
CA THR A 115 15.55 11.65 -2.92
C THR A 115 14.21 12.26 -3.31
N GLN A 116 13.09 11.62 -2.94
CA GLN A 116 11.74 12.16 -3.18
C GLN A 116 11.53 13.52 -2.47
N ILE A 117 11.97 13.64 -1.22
CA ILE A 117 11.84 14.88 -0.46
C ILE A 117 12.65 16.00 -1.13
N ARG A 118 13.90 15.72 -1.53
CA ARG A 118 14.73 16.72 -2.24
C ARG A 118 14.13 17.12 -3.58
N PHE A 119 13.58 16.17 -4.33
CA PHE A 119 12.88 16.45 -5.58
C PHE A 119 11.69 17.40 -5.37
N LEU A 120 10.80 17.11 -4.42
CA LEU A 120 9.69 18.01 -4.10
C LEU A 120 10.17 19.38 -3.60
N CYS A 121 11.28 19.44 -2.85
CA CYS A 121 11.86 20.71 -2.43
C CYS A 121 12.35 21.56 -3.62
N ALA A 122 12.96 20.94 -4.63
CA ALA A 122 13.36 21.63 -5.86
C ALA A 122 12.15 22.20 -6.62
N GLU A 123 10.99 21.56 -6.45
CA GLU A 123 9.69 21.93 -7.02
C GLU A 123 8.90 22.88 -6.11
N GLY A 124 9.59 23.61 -5.22
CA GLY A 124 9.02 24.72 -4.44
C GLY A 124 8.28 24.33 -3.16
N PHE A 125 8.34 23.06 -2.74
CA PHE A 125 7.88 22.68 -1.40
C PHE A 125 8.92 23.07 -0.35
N CYS A 126 8.47 23.52 0.83
CA CYS A 126 9.35 23.51 1.99
C CYS A 126 9.53 22.06 2.50
N PRO A 127 10.65 21.72 3.18
CA PRO A 127 10.94 20.34 3.59
C PRO A 127 9.83 19.68 4.42
N LYS A 128 9.19 20.43 5.33
CA LYS A 128 8.08 19.92 6.13
C LYS A 128 6.87 19.56 5.26
N ARG A 129 6.51 20.42 4.30
CA ARG A 129 5.39 20.18 3.39
C ARG A 129 5.66 19.04 2.41
N ALA A 130 6.89 18.87 1.94
CA ALA A 130 7.26 17.71 1.13
C ALA A 130 7.02 16.39 1.89
N VAL A 131 7.45 16.32 3.16
CA VAL A 131 7.17 15.16 4.03
C VAL A 131 5.68 14.97 4.26
N TRP A 132 4.93 16.04 4.55
CA TRP A 132 3.48 15.94 4.76
C TRP A 132 2.74 15.48 3.50
N ALA A 133 3.14 15.96 2.33
CA ALA A 133 2.55 15.54 1.05
C ALA A 133 2.76 14.05 0.80
N LEU A 134 4.01 13.55 0.92
CA LEU A 134 4.32 12.13 0.77
C LEU A 134 3.55 11.26 1.78
N ARG A 135 3.47 11.70 3.04
CA ARG A 135 2.70 10.99 4.07
C ARG A 135 1.20 11.01 3.79
N ALA A 136 0.65 12.13 3.36
CA ALA A 136 -0.77 12.25 3.04
C ALA A 136 -1.15 11.34 1.87
N VAL A 137 -0.34 11.31 0.80
CA VAL A 137 -0.52 10.38 -0.32
C VAL A 137 -0.45 8.93 0.16
N SER A 138 0.57 8.58 0.94
CA SER A 138 0.72 7.22 1.48
C SER A 138 -0.47 6.81 2.34
N HIS A 139 -0.92 7.67 3.27
CA HIS A 139 -2.08 7.37 4.12
C HIS A 139 -3.38 7.25 3.31
N TYR A 140 -3.57 8.09 2.29
CA TYR A 140 -4.72 8.01 1.40
C TYR A 140 -4.76 6.67 0.65
N VAL A 141 -3.63 6.26 0.07
CA VAL A 141 -3.49 4.96 -0.61
C VAL A 141 -3.74 3.80 0.35
N VAL A 142 -3.12 3.81 1.53
CA VAL A 142 -3.30 2.75 2.54
C VAL A 142 -4.76 2.65 2.98
N GLY A 143 -5.43 3.78 3.22
CA GLY A 143 -6.85 3.80 3.58
C GLY A 143 -7.75 3.25 2.47
N SER A 144 -7.55 3.71 1.23
CA SER A 144 -8.31 3.22 0.07
C SER A 144 -8.14 1.72 -0.15
N VAL A 145 -6.91 1.21 -0.08
CA VAL A 145 -6.64 -0.22 -0.27
C VAL A 145 -7.17 -1.04 0.90
N LEU A 146 -7.14 -0.52 2.13
CA LEU A 146 -7.69 -1.21 3.30
C LEU A 146 -9.21 -1.42 3.17
N GLU A 147 -9.95 -0.39 2.78
CA GLU A 147 -11.40 -0.47 2.56
C GLU A 147 -11.74 -1.46 1.43
N GLN A 148 -11.02 -1.38 0.31
CA GLN A 148 -11.22 -2.29 -0.81
C GLN A 148 -10.92 -3.75 -0.42
N GLN A 149 -9.78 -4.02 0.23
CA GLN A 149 -9.43 -5.38 0.65
C GLN A 149 -10.38 -5.93 1.71
N ALA A 150 -10.96 -5.08 2.56
CA ALA A 150 -11.98 -5.48 3.51
C ALA A 150 -13.30 -5.82 2.80
N SER A 151 -13.74 -5.00 1.84
CA SER A 151 -14.92 -5.28 1.01
C SER A 151 -14.79 -6.60 0.26
N ASP A 152 -13.67 -6.80 -0.46
CA ASP A 152 -13.39 -8.03 -1.23
C ASP A 152 -13.32 -9.29 -0.32
N ALA A 153 -12.89 -9.12 0.94
CA ALA A 153 -12.86 -10.22 1.90
C ALA A 153 -14.27 -10.56 2.40
N ASP A 154 -15.12 -9.54 2.60
CA ASP A 154 -16.49 -9.70 3.06
C ASP A 154 -17.45 -10.16 1.94
N GLU A 155 -17.26 -9.77 0.67
CA GLU A 155 -18.06 -10.24 -0.47
C GLU A 155 -17.94 -11.75 -0.73
N ARG A 156 -16.88 -12.38 -0.21
CA ARG A 156 -16.76 -13.85 -0.18
C ARG A 156 -17.74 -14.50 0.81
N VAL A 157 -18.45 -13.71 1.62
CA VAL A 157 -19.57 -14.17 2.45
C VAL A 157 -20.84 -14.13 1.59
N PRO A 158 -21.51 -15.27 1.35
CA PRO A 158 -22.76 -15.30 0.60
C PRO A 158 -23.83 -14.42 1.26
N ASP A 159 -24.69 -13.79 0.46
CA ASP A 159 -25.94 -13.11 0.87
C ASP A 159 -25.79 -11.67 1.45
N ARG A 160 -24.69 -10.95 1.16
CA ARG A 160 -24.59 -9.52 1.47
C ARG A 160 -25.38 -8.70 0.42
N PRO A 161 -26.39 -7.90 0.81
CA PRO A 161 -27.15 -7.10 -0.15
C PRO A 161 -26.28 -5.97 -0.73
N ASP A 162 -26.52 -5.60 -1.98
CA ASP A 162 -25.77 -4.50 -2.61
C ASP A 162 -26.06 -3.14 -1.95
N VAL A 163 -25.13 -2.20 -2.05
CA VAL A 163 -25.26 -0.86 -1.44
C VAL A 163 -26.44 -0.11 -2.07
N SER A 164 -26.62 -0.24 -3.39
CA SER A 164 -27.78 0.31 -4.11
C SER A 164 -29.11 -0.31 -3.66
N GLU A 165 -29.16 -1.60 -3.34
CA GLU A 165 -30.37 -2.29 -2.86
C GLU A 165 -30.78 -1.90 -1.44
N GLN A 166 -29.82 -1.42 -0.63
CA GLN A 166 -30.06 -0.95 0.73
C GLN A 166 -30.43 0.55 0.79
N ALA A 167 -30.39 1.25 -0.33
CA ALA A 167 -30.57 2.69 -0.38
C ALA A 167 -32.02 3.10 0.02
N PRO A 168 -32.20 3.93 1.06
CA PRO A 168 -33.54 4.28 1.56
C PRO A 168 -34.30 5.28 0.67
N SER A 169 -33.66 5.82 -0.36
CA SER A 169 -34.22 6.85 -1.25
C SER A 169 -33.83 6.56 -2.69
N SER A 170 -34.71 6.94 -3.64
CA SER A 170 -34.44 6.78 -5.07
C SER A 170 -33.17 7.51 -5.52
N PHE A 171 -32.91 8.70 -4.97
CA PHE A 171 -31.69 9.45 -5.27
C PHE A 171 -30.42 8.66 -4.95
N LEU A 172 -30.35 8.05 -3.77
CA LEU A 172 -29.19 7.23 -3.38
C LEU A 172 -29.12 5.91 -4.18
N HIS A 173 -30.28 5.31 -4.49
CA HIS A 173 -30.33 4.10 -5.31
C HIS A 173 -29.75 4.35 -6.70
N ASP A 174 -30.24 5.37 -7.40
CA ASP A 174 -29.81 5.72 -8.75
C ASP A 174 -28.31 6.11 -8.77
N LEU A 175 -27.87 6.88 -7.76
CA LEU A 175 -26.48 7.30 -7.65
C LEU A 175 -25.52 6.13 -7.38
N PHE A 176 -25.85 5.23 -6.44
CA PHE A 176 -24.98 4.09 -6.15
C PHE A 176 -24.92 3.11 -7.32
N HIS A 177 -26.04 2.89 -8.01
CA HIS A 177 -26.07 2.10 -9.23
C HIS A 177 -25.19 2.71 -10.35
N GLU A 178 -25.11 4.04 -10.46
CA GLU A 178 -24.18 4.69 -11.40
C GLU A 178 -22.72 4.50 -10.95
N LEU A 179 -22.42 4.72 -9.66
CA LEU A 179 -21.07 4.57 -9.11
C LEU A 179 -20.51 3.14 -9.15
N GLU A 180 -21.38 2.12 -9.04
CA GLU A 180 -21.03 0.71 -9.23
C GLU A 180 -20.44 0.46 -10.63
N THR A 181 -20.88 1.22 -11.65
CA THR A 181 -20.37 1.08 -13.03
C THR A 181 -19.00 1.74 -13.25
N ASP A 182 -18.68 2.78 -12.48
CA ASP A 182 -17.40 3.49 -12.53
C ASP A 182 -16.27 2.73 -11.82
N GLY A 183 -16.63 1.89 -10.85
CA GLY A 183 -15.71 1.08 -10.07
C GLY A 183 -14.86 1.87 -9.06
N MET A 184 -14.13 1.14 -8.20
CA MET A 184 -13.35 1.74 -7.11
C MET A 184 -12.18 2.61 -7.57
N ASP A 185 -11.72 2.44 -8.81
CA ASP A 185 -10.61 3.22 -9.37
C ASP A 185 -10.99 4.68 -9.62
N ALA A 186 -12.25 4.96 -9.99
CA ALA A 186 -12.71 6.32 -10.23
C ALA A 186 -12.67 7.17 -8.95
N ALA A 187 -13.19 6.63 -7.84
CA ALA A 187 -13.16 7.28 -6.53
C ALA A 187 -11.73 7.50 -6.03
N PHE A 188 -10.83 6.53 -6.23
CA PHE A 188 -9.42 6.67 -5.90
C PHE A 188 -8.74 7.80 -6.69
N ASN A 189 -8.94 7.81 -8.01
CA ASN A 189 -8.32 8.80 -8.89
C ASN A 189 -8.81 10.22 -8.59
N PHE A 190 -10.11 10.39 -8.34
CA PHE A 190 -10.68 11.69 -7.97
C PHE A 190 -10.06 12.24 -6.68
N GLY A 191 -9.92 11.42 -5.63
CA GLY A 191 -9.32 11.85 -4.38
C GLY A 191 -7.82 12.14 -4.50
N LEU A 192 -7.08 11.33 -5.29
CA LEU A 192 -5.66 11.56 -5.57
C LEU A 192 -5.43 12.87 -6.33
N ASP A 193 -6.20 13.11 -7.40
CA ASP A 193 -6.10 14.34 -8.20
C ASP A 193 -6.47 15.58 -7.36
N SER A 194 -7.48 15.45 -6.49
CA SER A 194 -7.87 16.50 -5.54
C SER A 194 -6.75 16.82 -4.55
N LEU A 195 -6.06 15.79 -4.04
CA LEU A 195 -4.95 15.95 -3.10
C LEU A 195 -3.77 16.68 -3.75
N ILE A 196 -3.40 16.28 -4.97
CA ILE A 196 -2.31 16.89 -5.74
C ILE A 196 -2.65 18.35 -6.09
N ALA A 197 -3.87 18.63 -6.55
CA ALA A 197 -4.33 20.00 -6.81
C ALA A 197 -4.31 20.87 -5.53
N GLY A 198 -4.62 20.28 -4.37
CA GLY A 198 -4.47 20.93 -3.07
C GLY A 198 -3.02 21.30 -2.77
N PHE A 199 -2.08 20.38 -2.98
CA PHE A 199 -0.65 20.65 -2.78
C PHE A 199 -0.11 21.72 -3.71
N GLU A 200 -0.57 21.76 -4.96
CA GLU A 200 -0.14 22.77 -5.93
C GLU A 200 -0.41 24.19 -5.42
N ARG A 201 -1.55 24.38 -4.76
CA ARG A 201 -1.94 25.65 -4.13
C ARG A 201 -1.20 25.92 -2.83
N LEU A 202 -0.98 24.89 -2.02
CA LEU A 202 -0.49 25.03 -0.65
C LEU A 202 1.03 24.92 -0.50
N ARG A 203 1.77 24.39 -1.48
CA ARG A 203 3.22 24.15 -1.39
C ARG A 203 4.01 25.41 -1.01
N SER A 204 3.62 26.56 -1.56
CA SER A 204 4.26 27.87 -1.32
C SER A 204 3.38 28.84 -0.50
N SER A 205 2.27 28.38 0.07
CA SER A 205 1.38 29.24 0.85
C SER A 205 2.09 29.80 2.09
N THR A 206 1.86 31.06 2.44
CA THR A 206 2.37 31.68 3.67
C THR A 206 1.46 31.47 4.88
N THR A 207 0.26 30.93 4.66
CA THR A 207 -0.69 30.58 5.71
C THR A 207 -0.26 29.27 6.39
N ASP A 208 -0.40 29.23 7.72
CA ASP A 208 -0.16 28.05 8.56
C ASP A 208 -1.26 27.00 8.36
#